data_AF-A0A0K8Q4W6-F1
#
_entry.id   AF-A0A0K8Q4W6-F1
#
_cell.length_a   1.000
_cell.length_b   1.000
_cell.length_c   1.000
_cell.angle_alpha   90.00
_cell.angle_beta   90.00
_cell.angle_gamma   90.00
#
_symmetry.space_group_name_H-M   'P 1'
#
loop_
_entity.id
_entity.type
_entity.pdbx_description
1 polymer ?
#
loop_
_entity_poly.entity_id
_entity_poly.type
_entity_poly.pdbx_seq_one_letter_code
_entity_poly.pdbx_strand_id
1 'polypeptide(L)'
;MIAAFGLFTAGAVASITHGIQQLFEPEAAGDFTVAYIVLAVAFVFESVSFFQAFRQARKAARELERHTLEQVLKSSDPTLRAVFAEDSAALIGLVIAFAGIFLHQVTGSPIPDAVGSILVGLLLAVVAVVLIERNRRFLVGQGVTPDIEQAMASRTGSRRN
;
A
#
# COMPACT_ATOMS: atom_id res chain seq x y z
N MET A 1 -2.76 -5.35 -12.07
CA MET A 1 -3.74 -5.33 -10.95
C MET A 1 -4.12 -6.72 -10.46
N ILE A 2 -4.38 -7.70 -11.33
CA ILE A 2 -4.75 -9.06 -10.87
C ILE A 2 -3.64 -9.71 -10.03
N ALA A 3 -2.39 -9.62 -10.49
CA ALA A 3 -1.24 -10.15 -9.76
C ALA A 3 -1.02 -9.48 -8.39
N ALA A 4 -1.21 -8.15 -8.30
CA ALA A 4 -0.98 -7.39 -7.07
C ALA A 4 -1.95 -7.83 -5.97
N PHE A 5 -3.27 -7.85 -6.22
CA PHE A 5 -4.21 -8.31 -5.20
C PHE A 5 -3.94 -9.76 -4.78
N GLY A 6 -3.53 -10.62 -5.72
CA GLY A 6 -3.20 -12.02 -5.44
C GLY A 6 -2.01 -12.14 -4.48
N LEU A 7 -0.96 -11.34 -4.73
CA LEU A 7 0.22 -11.28 -3.87
C LEU A 7 -0.12 -10.77 -2.46
N PHE A 8 -0.88 -9.67 -2.35
CA PHE A 8 -1.31 -9.14 -1.06
C PHE A 8 -2.21 -10.11 -0.30
N THR A 9 -3.12 -10.79 -1.00
CA THR A 9 -4.02 -11.77 -0.38
C THR A 9 -3.24 -12.98 0.12
N ALA A 10 -2.34 -13.53 -0.70
CA ALA A 10 -1.48 -14.64 -0.30
C ALA A 10 -0.56 -14.25 0.86
N GLY A 11 0.04 -13.06 0.80
CA GLY A 11 0.86 -12.50 1.88
C GLY A 11 0.07 -12.31 3.17
N ALA A 12 -1.17 -11.81 3.09
CA ALA A 12 -2.05 -11.64 4.23
C ALA A 12 -2.36 -12.98 4.91
N VAL A 13 -2.77 -13.98 4.13
CA VAL A 13 -3.07 -15.33 4.64
C VAL A 13 -1.82 -15.96 5.26
N ALA A 14 -0.68 -15.91 4.57
CA ALA A 14 0.57 -16.47 5.07
C ALA A 14 1.02 -15.80 6.37
N SER A 15 0.96 -14.47 6.44
CA SER A 15 1.41 -13.70 7.60
C SER A 15 0.49 -13.91 8.82
N ILE A 16 -0.83 -13.92 8.63
CA ILE A 16 -1.79 -14.25 9.71
C ILE A 16 -1.59 -15.69 10.17
N THR A 17 -1.48 -16.63 9.24
CA THR A 17 -1.29 -18.05 9.58
C THR A 17 0.00 -18.25 10.37
N HIS A 18 1.11 -17.63 9.95
CA HIS A 18 2.37 -17.70 10.66
C HIS A 18 2.27 -17.12 12.08
N GLY A 19 1.64 -15.96 12.24
CA GLY A 19 1.46 -15.37 13.58
C GLY A 19 0.55 -16.20 14.47
N ILE A 20 -0.53 -16.79 13.94
CA ILE A 20 -1.38 -17.73 14.70
C ILE A 20 -0.57 -18.98 15.09
N GLN A 21 0.18 -19.57 14.16
CA GLN A 21 1.02 -20.75 14.42
C GLN A 21 2.03 -20.48 15.54
N GLN A 22 2.75 -19.35 15.49
CA GLN A 22 3.71 -18.99 16.54
C GLN A 22 3.08 -18.85 17.95
N LEU A 23 1.78 -18.55 18.05
CA LEU A 23 1.09 -18.48 19.35
C LEU A 23 0.72 -19.85 19.90
N PHE A 24 0.37 -20.82 19.05
CA PHE A 24 -0.09 -22.15 19.46
C PHE A 24 1.04 -23.17 19.53
N GLU A 25 1.97 -23.11 18.57
CA GLU A 25 3.13 -23.98 18.45
C GLU A 25 4.37 -23.09 18.27
N PRO A 26 4.95 -22.58 19.37
CA PRO A 26 6.21 -21.84 19.34
C PRO A 26 7.32 -22.66 18.70
N GLU A 27 7.58 -22.47 17.42
CA GLU A 27 8.75 -23.03 16.79
C GLU A 27 10.02 -22.30 17.25
N ALA A 28 11.13 -23.03 17.31
CA ALA A 28 12.42 -22.41 17.58
C ALA A 28 12.66 -21.30 16.54
N ALA A 29 12.98 -20.10 17.01
CA ALA A 29 13.17 -18.97 16.13
C ALA A 29 14.16 -19.32 15.01
N GLY A 30 13.72 -19.13 13.76
CA GLY A 30 14.56 -19.36 12.59
C GLY A 30 15.76 -18.41 12.55
N ASP A 31 16.52 -18.42 11.46
CA ASP A 31 17.69 -17.55 11.34
C ASP A 31 17.28 -16.07 11.21
N PHE A 32 17.32 -15.36 12.34
CA PHE A 32 17.07 -13.93 12.43
C PHE A 32 17.93 -13.12 11.45
N THR A 33 19.13 -13.59 11.13
CA THR A 33 20.05 -12.93 10.18
C THR A 33 19.42 -12.84 8.79
N VAL A 34 18.83 -13.94 8.33
CA VAL A 34 18.15 -14.00 7.03
C VAL A 34 16.95 -13.06 7.03
N ALA A 35 16.17 -13.06 8.10
CA ALA A 35 15.01 -12.16 8.23
C ALA A 35 15.42 -10.67 8.14
N TYR A 36 16.49 -10.27 8.83
CA TYR A 36 16.99 -8.90 8.77
C TYR A 36 17.54 -8.53 7.38
N ILE A 37 18.23 -9.44 6.70
CA ILE A 37 18.73 -9.20 5.34
C ILE A 37 17.55 -8.97 4.38
N VAL A 38 16.53 -9.83 4.44
CA VAL A 38 15.34 -9.70 3.59
C VAL A 38 14.61 -8.39 3.88
N LEU A 39 14.40 -8.05 5.16
CA LEU A 39 13.79 -6.79 5.57
C LEU A 39 14.57 -5.57 5.08
N ALA A 40 15.91 -5.58 5.22
CA ALA A 40 16.75 -4.47 4.80
C ALA A 40 16.69 -4.26 3.27
N VAL A 41 16.79 -5.35 2.49
CA VAL A 41 16.71 -5.29 1.03
C VAL A 41 15.33 -4.81 0.58
N ALA A 42 14.26 -5.35 1.17
CA ALA A 42 12.90 -4.93 0.88
C ALA A 42 12.68 -3.45 1.22
N PHE A 43 13.16 -3.00 2.38
CA PHE A 43 13.04 -1.61 2.80
C PHE A 43 13.75 -0.64 1.87
N VAL A 44 14.93 -1.00 1.35
CA VAL A 44 15.65 -0.17 0.36
C VAL A 44 14.85 -0.07 -0.94
N PHE A 45 14.37 -1.20 -1.49
CA PHE A 45 13.59 -1.19 -2.73
C PHE A 45 12.29 -0.41 -2.58
N GLU A 46 11.57 -0.63 -1.49
CA GLU A 46 10.31 0.05 -1.22
C GLU A 46 10.52 1.56 -1.00
N SER A 47 11.56 1.94 -0.25
CA SER A 47 11.90 3.36 -0.04
C SER A 47 12.25 4.07 -1.34
N VAL A 48 12.94 3.39 -2.26
CA VAL A 48 13.26 3.93 -3.58
C VAL A 48 12.01 4.09 -4.45
N SER A 49 11.08 3.13 -4.42
CA SER A 49 9.77 3.25 -5.09
C SER A 49 8.96 4.42 -4.54
N PHE A 50 8.79 4.45 -3.21
CA PHE A 50 8.07 5.48 -2.51
C PHE A 50 8.64 6.88 -2.77
N PHE A 51 9.97 7.03 -2.73
CA PHE A 51 10.62 8.31 -2.98
C PHE A 51 10.39 8.80 -4.41
N GLN A 52 10.37 7.90 -5.39
CA GLN A 52 10.03 8.25 -6.77
C GLN A 52 8.57 8.70 -6.90
N ALA A 53 7.63 7.95 -6.32
CA ALA A 53 6.22 8.31 -6.30
C ALA A 53 6.00 9.67 -5.61
N PHE A 54 6.65 9.90 -4.47
CA PHE A 54 6.62 11.16 -3.74
C PHE A 54 7.22 12.32 -4.55
N ARG A 55 8.33 12.09 -5.25
CA ARG A 55 8.95 13.10 -6.12
C ARG A 55 8.03 13.47 -7.29
N GLN A 56 7.38 12.50 -7.92
CA GLN A 56 6.42 12.75 -9.01
C GLN A 56 5.22 13.57 -8.51
N ALA A 57 4.65 13.16 -7.37
CA ALA A 57 3.62 13.92 -6.67
C ALA A 57 4.06 15.36 -6.34
N ARG A 58 5.27 15.56 -5.85
CA ARG A 58 5.82 16.88 -5.52
C ARG A 58 6.02 17.77 -6.75
N LYS A 59 6.42 17.18 -7.88
CA LYS A 59 6.54 17.92 -9.14
C LYS A 59 5.18 18.41 -9.62
N ALA A 60 4.17 17.53 -9.61
CA ALA A 60 2.78 17.88 -9.93
C ALA A 60 2.18 18.91 -8.95
N ALA A 61 2.64 18.95 -7.69
CA ALA A 61 2.26 19.97 -6.71
C ALA A 61 2.85 21.35 -6.99
N ARG A 62 4.11 21.40 -7.42
CA ARG A 62 4.81 22.65 -7.73
C ARG A 62 4.24 23.36 -8.96
N GLU A 63 3.79 22.63 -9.97
CA GLU A 63 3.14 23.21 -11.16
C GLU A 63 1.78 23.88 -10.85
N LEU A 64 1.21 23.62 -9.67
CA LEU A 64 -0.11 24.09 -9.23
C LEU A 64 -0.06 24.94 -7.94
N GLU A 65 1.14 25.36 -7.50
CA GLU A 65 1.39 26.19 -6.30
C GLU A 65 0.73 25.69 -4.99
N ARG A 66 0.63 24.37 -4.79
CA ARG A 66 -0.02 23.76 -3.62
C ARG A 66 0.94 22.96 -2.74
N HIS A 67 0.60 22.82 -1.45
CA HIS A 67 1.36 22.01 -0.49
C HIS A 67 1.41 20.53 -0.92
N THR A 68 2.58 19.89 -0.83
CA THR A 68 2.84 18.55 -1.41
C THR A 68 1.91 17.45 -0.88
N LEU A 69 1.64 17.41 0.44
CA LEU A 69 0.71 16.44 1.03
C LEU A 69 -0.75 16.73 0.66
N GLU A 70 -1.13 18.01 0.61
CA GLU A 70 -2.47 18.43 0.23
C GLU A 70 -2.73 18.17 -1.25
N GLN A 71 -1.71 18.33 -2.10
CA GLN A 71 -1.76 17.96 -3.51
C GLN A 71 -1.81 16.45 -3.69
N VAL A 72 -1.08 15.62 -2.95
CA VAL A 72 -1.26 14.15 -3.08
C VAL A 72 -2.68 13.77 -2.70
N LEU A 73 -3.20 14.32 -1.60
CA LEU A 73 -4.57 14.05 -1.15
C LEU A 73 -5.66 14.73 -2.00
N LYS A 74 -5.36 15.78 -2.79
CA LYS A 74 -6.29 16.50 -3.70
C LYS A 74 -6.00 16.36 -5.21
N SER A 75 -4.92 15.67 -5.61
CA SER A 75 -4.49 15.46 -6.99
C SER A 75 -5.48 14.61 -7.77
N SER A 76 -5.88 15.09 -8.94
CA SER A 76 -6.81 14.42 -9.84
C SER A 76 -6.28 13.10 -10.43
N ASP A 77 -5.04 12.68 -10.15
CA ASP A 77 -4.53 11.37 -10.56
C ASP A 77 -4.81 10.31 -9.49
N PRO A 78 -5.90 9.53 -9.62
CA PRO A 78 -6.22 8.47 -8.67
C PRO A 78 -5.12 7.39 -8.63
N THR A 79 -4.35 7.20 -9.71
CA THR A 79 -3.33 6.16 -9.82
C THR A 79 -2.13 6.48 -8.93
N LEU A 80 -1.60 7.71 -9.03
CA LEU A 80 -0.48 8.14 -8.17
C LEU A 80 -0.82 8.07 -6.68
N ARG A 81 -2.06 8.43 -6.31
CA ARG A 81 -2.53 8.28 -4.93
C ARG A 81 -2.60 6.81 -4.47
N ALA A 82 -2.93 5.90 -5.38
CA ALA A 82 -3.02 4.46 -5.08
C ALA A 82 -1.64 3.93 -4.72
N VAL A 83 -0.69 4.14 -5.64
CA VAL A 83 0.69 3.65 -5.52
C VAL A 83 1.32 4.23 -4.26
N PHE A 84 1.16 5.53 -4.02
CA PHE A 84 1.67 6.15 -2.80
C PHE A 84 1.12 5.52 -1.53
N ALA A 85 -0.19 5.22 -1.47
CA ALA A 85 -0.81 4.60 -0.31
C ALA A 85 -0.38 3.12 -0.14
N GLU A 86 -0.18 2.41 -1.24
CA GLU A 86 0.31 1.03 -1.28
C GLU A 86 1.76 0.95 -0.77
N ASP A 87 2.67 1.73 -1.35
CA ASP A 87 4.08 1.79 -0.95
C ASP A 87 4.23 2.26 0.51
N SER A 88 3.37 3.19 0.96
CA SER A 88 3.32 3.59 2.37
C SER A 88 2.93 2.43 3.29
N ALA A 89 1.92 1.65 2.91
CA ALA A 89 1.49 0.48 3.68
C ALA A 89 2.59 -0.59 3.71
N ALA A 90 3.30 -0.81 2.60
CA ALA A 90 4.45 -1.72 2.56
C ALA A 90 5.57 -1.29 3.53
N LEU A 91 5.95 -0.01 3.53
CA LEU A 91 6.93 0.53 4.47
C LEU A 91 6.49 0.38 5.93
N ILE A 92 5.22 0.67 6.24
CA ILE A 92 4.66 0.48 7.59
C ILE A 92 4.73 -1.00 7.98
N GLY A 93 4.36 -1.91 7.08
CA GLY A 93 4.43 -3.35 7.30
C GLY A 93 5.86 -3.82 7.59
N LEU A 94 6.86 -3.31 6.86
CA LEU A 94 8.27 -3.61 7.10
C LEU A 94 8.73 -3.15 8.49
N VAL A 95 8.30 -1.97 8.94
CA VAL A 95 8.63 -1.46 10.29
C VAL A 95 7.99 -2.34 11.37
N ILE A 96 6.72 -2.75 11.19
CA ILE A 96 6.02 -3.65 12.12
C ILE A 96 6.73 -5.00 12.20
N ALA A 97 7.07 -5.60 11.05
CA ALA A 97 7.78 -6.87 10.99
C ALA A 97 9.16 -6.79 11.66
N PHE A 98 9.93 -5.75 11.36
CA PHE A 98 11.22 -5.50 12.00
C PHE A 98 11.08 -5.37 13.51
N ALA A 99 10.10 -4.61 14.01
CA ALA A 99 9.87 -4.45 15.44
C ALA A 99 9.46 -5.76 16.11
N GLY A 100 8.61 -6.57 15.47
CA GLY A 100 8.20 -7.88 15.97
C GLY A 100 9.38 -8.83 16.13
N ILE A 101 10.20 -8.96 15.08
CA ILE A 101 11.41 -9.79 15.09
C ILE A 101 12.43 -9.30 16.11
N PHE A 102 12.68 -7.99 16.16
CA PHE A 102 13.63 -7.40 17.10
C PHE A 102 13.20 -7.63 18.55
N LEU A 103 11.92 -7.43 18.86
CA LEU A 103 11.39 -7.69 20.19
C LEU A 103 11.42 -9.18 20.52
N HIS A 104 11.12 -10.07 19.58
CA HIS A 104 11.26 -11.51 19.80
C HIS A 104 12.71 -11.88 20.14
N GLN A 105 13.69 -11.38 19.39
CA GLN A 105 15.10 -11.64 19.65
C GLN A 105 15.56 -11.13 21.03
N VAL A 106 15.11 -9.93 21.44
CA VAL A 106 15.51 -9.32 22.73
C VAL A 106 14.78 -9.95 23.92
N THR A 107 13.49 -10.27 23.78
CA THR A 107 12.68 -10.83 24.87
C THR A 107 12.82 -12.35 24.99
N GLY A 108 13.26 -13.03 23.93
CA GLY A 108 13.23 -14.49 23.81
C GLY A 108 11.81 -15.06 23.72
N SER A 109 10.78 -14.22 23.60
CA SER A 109 9.38 -14.64 23.48
C SER A 109 8.91 -14.52 22.03
N PRO A 110 8.20 -15.51 21.47
CA PRO A 110 7.67 -15.44 20.11
C PRO A 110 6.45 -14.50 19.98
N ILE A 111 5.87 -14.07 21.10
CA ILE A 111 4.62 -13.30 21.12
C ILE A 111 4.73 -11.98 20.31
N PRO A 112 5.78 -11.15 20.43
CA PRO A 112 5.89 -9.90 19.68
C PRO A 112 5.94 -10.11 18.17
N ASP A 113 6.63 -11.16 17.71
CA ASP A 113 6.74 -11.52 16.29
C ASP A 113 5.40 -12.06 15.76
N ALA A 114 4.72 -12.87 16.55
CA ALA A 114 3.40 -13.39 16.22
C ALA A 114 2.36 -12.27 16.04
N VAL A 115 2.33 -11.33 16.99
CA VAL A 115 1.46 -10.13 16.90
C VAL A 115 1.86 -9.27 15.72
N GLY A 116 3.16 -9.04 15.50
CA GLY A 116 3.68 -8.30 14.36
C GLY A 116 3.22 -8.91 13.02
N SER A 117 3.34 -10.22 12.87
CA SER A 117 2.89 -10.97 11.70
C SER A 117 1.38 -10.85 11.46
N ILE A 118 0.56 -10.96 12.51
CA ILE A 118 -0.90 -10.76 12.36
C ILE A 118 -1.21 -9.33 11.90
N LEU A 119 -0.56 -8.32 12.49
CA LEU A 119 -0.76 -6.92 12.11
C LEU A 119 -0.36 -6.63 10.66
N VAL A 120 0.78 -7.18 10.22
CA VAL A 120 1.20 -7.10 8.82
C VAL A 120 0.18 -7.76 7.91
N GLY A 121 -0.29 -8.96 8.25
CA GLY A 121 -1.29 -9.65 7.45
C GLY A 121 -2.64 -8.91 7.35
N LEU A 122 -3.10 -8.28 8.43
CA LEU A 122 -4.27 -7.40 8.41
C LEU A 122 -4.05 -6.17 7.52
N LEU A 123 -2.87 -5.56 7.58
CA LEU A 123 -2.50 -4.44 6.71
C LEU A 123 -2.55 -4.83 5.24
N LEU A 124 -1.97 -5.98 4.87
CA LEU A 124 -2.00 -6.51 3.50
C LEU A 124 -3.44 -6.81 3.05
N ALA A 125 -4.29 -7.34 3.93
CA ALA A 125 -5.70 -7.59 3.63
C ALA A 125 -6.46 -6.28 3.32
N VAL A 126 -6.21 -5.22 4.09
CA VAL A 126 -6.79 -3.89 3.82
C VAL A 126 -6.35 -3.35 2.46
N VAL A 127 -5.06 -3.45 2.13
CA VAL A 127 -4.53 -3.03 0.84
C VAL A 127 -5.17 -3.83 -0.31
N ALA A 128 -5.29 -5.15 -0.16
CA ALA A 128 -5.94 -6.00 -1.16
C ALA A 128 -7.39 -5.56 -1.43
N VAL A 129 -8.18 -5.27 -0.39
CA VAL A 129 -9.56 -4.78 -0.53
C VAL A 129 -9.61 -3.44 -1.28
N VAL A 130 -8.71 -2.50 -0.94
CA VAL A 130 -8.61 -1.21 -1.63
C VAL A 130 -8.28 -1.39 -3.12
N LEU A 131 -7.38 -2.31 -3.46
CA LEU A 131 -7.01 -2.59 -4.85
C LEU A 131 -8.17 -3.23 -5.64
N ILE A 132 -8.92 -4.14 -5.01
CA ILE A 132 -10.11 -4.76 -5.61
C ILE A 132 -11.17 -3.70 -5.92
N GLU A 133 -11.48 -2.82 -4.97
CA GLU A 133 -12.47 -1.76 -5.17
C GLU A 133 -12.06 -0.81 -6.30
N ARG A 134 -10.76 -0.46 -6.39
CA ARG A 134 -10.23 0.34 -7.49
C ARG A 134 -10.36 -0.37 -8.83
N ASN A 135 -9.99 -1.65 -8.89
CA ASN A 135 -10.11 -2.43 -10.12
C ASN A 135 -11.59 -2.52 -10.56
N ARG A 136 -12.52 -2.71 -9.61
CA ARG A 136 -13.96 -2.70 -9.91
C ARG A 136 -14.41 -1.37 -10.52
N ARG A 137 -13.96 -0.23 -9.99
CA ARG A 137 -14.26 1.10 -10.57
C ARG A 137 -13.71 1.29 -11.98
N PHE A 138 -12.56 0.71 -12.31
CA PHE A 138 -12.03 0.73 -13.68
C PHE A 138 -12.81 -0.19 -14.63
N LEU A 139 -13.21 -1.38 -14.17
CA LEU A 139 -13.91 -2.38 -14.98
C LEU A 139 -15.39 -2.08 -15.21
N VAL A 140 -16.06 -1.43 -14.27
CA VAL A 140 -17.48 -1.01 -14.40
C VAL A 140 -17.62 0.22 -15.32
N GLY A 141 -16.50 0.77 -15.80
CA GLY A 141 -16.45 1.97 -16.62
C GLY A 141 -16.55 3.21 -15.75
N GLN A 142 -15.58 4.11 -15.88
CA GLN A 142 -15.78 5.48 -15.44
C GLN A 142 -16.93 6.06 -16.25
N GLY A 143 -18.13 6.08 -15.68
CA GLY A 143 -19.21 6.94 -16.16
C GLY A 143 -18.65 8.36 -16.29
N VAL A 144 -18.95 8.99 -17.42
CA VAL A 144 -18.54 10.34 -17.79
C VAL A 144 -18.53 11.24 -16.55
N THR A 145 -17.35 11.73 -16.15
CA THR A 145 -17.23 12.65 -15.02
C THR A 145 -18.15 13.85 -15.26
N PRO A 146 -18.88 14.38 -14.27
CA PRO A 146 -19.80 15.51 -14.46
C PRO A 146 -19.14 16.74 -15.12
N ASP A 147 -17.82 16.91 -14.98
CA ASP A 147 -17.05 17.94 -15.69
C ASP A 147 -17.04 17.74 -17.22
N ILE A 148 -17.01 16.49 -17.69
CA ILE A 148 -17.10 16.15 -19.12
C ILE A 148 -18.53 16.35 -19.62
N GLU A 149 -19.56 16.06 -18.82
CA GLU A 149 -20.96 16.38 -19.17
C GLU A 149 -21.16 17.90 -19.33
N GLN A 150 -20.63 18.72 -18.43
CA GLN A 150 -20.73 20.18 -18.54
C GLN A 150 -19.93 20.75 -19.72
N ALA A 151 -18.76 20.17 -20.01
CA ALA A 151 -17.96 20.54 -21.18
C ALA A 151 -18.62 20.13 -22.51
N MET A 152 -19.35 19.01 -22.55
CA MET A 152 -20.14 18.59 -23.71
C MET A 152 -21.41 19.44 -23.90
N ALA A 153 -22.08 19.79 -22.80
CA ALA A 153 -23.29 20.63 -22.82
C ALA A 153 -22.98 22.05 -23.33
N SER A 154 -21.86 22.65 -22.92
CA SER A 154 -21.44 23.98 -23.39
C SER A 154 -21.03 24.02 -24.87
N ARG A 155 -20.46 22.93 -25.42
CA ARG A 155 -20.10 22.85 -26.85
C ARG A 155 -21.30 22.65 -27.77
N THR A 156 -22.36 21.99 -27.30
CA THR A 156 -23.57 21.76 -28.10
C THR A 156 -24.46 23.00 -28.18
N GLY A 157 -24.41 23.89 -27.17
CA GLY A 157 -25.14 25.16 -27.16
C GLY A 157 -24.60 26.22 -28.15
N SER A 158 -23.32 26.15 -28.52
CA SER A 158 -22.66 27.15 -29.39
C SER A 158 -22.88 26.92 -30.89
N ARG A 159 -23.48 25.80 -31.31
CA ARG A 159 -23.70 25.46 -32.74
C ARG A 159 -25.12 25.76 -33.23
N ARG A 160 -25.97 26.35 -32.38
CA ARG A 160 -27.41 26.53 -32.63
C ARG A 160 -27.86 28.00 -32.72
N ASN A 161 -26.91 28.93 -32.76
CA ASN A 161 -27.07 30.32 -33.22
C ASN A 161 -26.13 30.56 -34.41
#